data_AF-A0A553QGL8-F1
#
_entry.id   AF-A0A553QGL8-F1
#
_cell.length_a   1.000
_cell.length_b   1.000
_cell.length_c   1.000
_cell.angle_alpha   90.00
_cell.angle_beta   90.00
_cell.angle_gamma   90.00
#
_symmetry.space_group_name_H-M   'P 1'
#
loop_
_entity.id
_entity.type
_entity.pdbx_description
1 polymer ?
#
loop_
_entity_poly.entity_id
_entity_poly.type
_entity_poly.pdbx_seq_one_letter_code
_entity_poly.pdbx_strand_id
1 'polypeptide(L)'
;MAANTTSMCQFWKNFDLQQLQRELDSTATLLASRQDDSEQSRKKLIDQSREFKKNTPEDLRKLVAPLLKSFQAEIDALSKRSKESETAFLNVYKRLIDVPNPVPALELSQQLHLKVQRMNDIDTENQKLRETLEEYNKEFADVKNQGNYRSHKILWRRSYMKLKADEIDIVMTDLERANQRAEAAEREFEALREQLSSENKSTQLQTRIDIAPYVDESVDLVPRSSLEAELSAKEREMHQLVEDVQRLQFSLSTLRENSQTNISQLQQELQSKSAALQEAESKLQTQTDYEELKKELGILKSMEFGPCDSPSVQDSGKPLEVLLLEKSRGLQSENASLRIANTELSGRYASLQTEFTAAVKTSADQKELILKLEQDLSTIQTLSRPDAEGADSSSVVVPEPIKEATALFTGLGNSPLSDLPQGQMDSLLSIISSQRERFRSRNQELEVTNSSLQQTLQALQSELDSLRADNIKLYEKIKFLQSYPSRTGDSDDTVMRYSSQYEERLDPFSSFSKRERQRRYQSLSPWDKATLSLGRVILSNKTARTIAFFYTLMLHCLIFLVLYKAAWSESIGRDCAAFCAKKYSDHLHQFHEDGGMWQ
;
A
#
# COMPACT_ATOMS: atom_id res chain seq x y z
N MET A 1 -9.52 -12.66 3.06
CA MET A 1 -9.88 -13.98 2.50
C MET A 1 -8.75 -14.61 1.66
N ALA A 2 -7.95 -13.82 0.91
CA ALA A 2 -6.83 -14.29 0.07
C ALA A 2 -5.78 -15.17 0.76
N ALA A 3 -5.41 -14.83 2.01
CA ALA A 3 -4.41 -15.60 2.77
C ALA A 3 -4.85 -17.05 3.02
N ASN A 4 -6.16 -17.31 3.04
CA ASN A 4 -6.71 -18.64 3.29
C ASN A 4 -6.65 -19.52 2.03
N THR A 5 -6.92 -18.96 0.85
CA THR A 5 -6.93 -19.74 -0.41
C THR A 5 -5.53 -20.19 -0.82
N THR A 6 -4.51 -19.34 -0.63
CA THR A 6 -3.11 -19.70 -0.91
C THR A 6 -2.62 -20.80 0.03
N SER A 7 -2.88 -20.67 1.33
CA SER A 7 -2.53 -21.67 2.33
C SER A 7 -3.26 -23.00 2.08
N MET A 8 -4.54 -22.95 1.73
CA MET A 8 -5.32 -24.14 1.34
C MET A 8 -4.77 -24.81 0.09
N CYS A 9 -4.39 -24.04 -0.95
CA CYS A 9 -3.80 -24.58 -2.16
C CYS A 9 -2.47 -25.29 -1.85
N GLN A 10 -1.60 -24.66 -1.05
CA GLN A 10 -0.34 -25.27 -0.61
C GLN A 10 -0.57 -26.55 0.21
N PHE A 11 -1.54 -26.54 1.12
CA PHE A 11 -1.91 -27.73 1.89
C PHE A 11 -2.30 -28.89 0.97
N TRP A 12 -3.20 -28.66 0.01
CA TRP A 12 -3.67 -29.72 -0.90
C TRP A 12 -2.61 -30.19 -1.88
N LYS A 13 -1.66 -29.34 -2.27
CA LYS A 13 -0.46 -29.75 -3.01
C LYS A 13 0.42 -30.68 -2.20
N ASN A 14 0.69 -30.33 -0.95
CA ASN A 14 1.52 -31.13 -0.06
C ASN A 14 0.84 -32.43 0.39
N PHE A 15 -0.49 -32.41 0.49
CA PHE A 15 -1.28 -33.60 0.82
C PHE A 15 -1.25 -34.66 -0.30
N ASP A 16 -1.02 -34.23 -1.56
CA ASP A 16 -0.95 -35.08 -2.75
C ASP A 16 -2.04 -36.17 -2.80
N LEU A 17 -3.28 -35.73 -3.01
CA LEU A 17 -4.44 -36.63 -3.10
C LEU A 17 -4.25 -37.71 -4.18
N GLN A 18 -3.53 -37.42 -5.27
CA GLN A 18 -3.31 -38.40 -6.34
C GLN A 18 -2.33 -39.51 -5.93
N GLN A 19 -1.30 -39.18 -5.16
CA GLN A 19 -0.44 -40.19 -4.57
C GLN A 19 -1.23 -41.06 -3.58
N LEU A 20 -1.99 -40.44 -2.68
CA LEU A 20 -2.81 -41.18 -1.72
C LEU A 20 -3.83 -42.11 -2.41
N GLN A 21 -4.49 -41.63 -3.48
CA GLN A 21 -5.42 -42.44 -4.28
C GLN A 21 -4.73 -43.68 -4.88
N ARG A 22 -3.52 -43.52 -5.44
CA ARG A 22 -2.73 -44.64 -5.99
C ARG A 22 -2.33 -45.66 -4.91
N GLU A 23 -1.92 -45.19 -3.73
CA GLU A 23 -1.56 -46.06 -2.61
C GLU A 23 -2.78 -46.84 -2.09
N LEU A 24 -3.94 -46.18 -2.02
CA LEU A 24 -5.19 -46.82 -1.63
C LEU A 24 -5.67 -47.85 -2.67
N ASP A 25 -5.56 -47.57 -3.98
CA ASP A 25 -5.86 -48.54 -5.05
C ASP A 25 -4.99 -49.79 -4.97
N SER A 26 -3.68 -49.60 -4.76
CA SER A 26 -2.74 -50.71 -4.57
C SER A 26 -3.11 -51.55 -3.34
N THR A 27 -3.43 -50.89 -2.22
CA THR A 27 -3.84 -51.57 -0.99
C THR A 27 -5.16 -52.32 -1.17
N ALA A 28 -6.15 -51.73 -1.86
CA ALA A 28 -7.43 -52.38 -2.15
C ALA A 28 -7.25 -53.62 -3.04
N THR A 29 -6.37 -53.55 -4.03
CA THR A 29 -6.04 -54.69 -4.91
C THR A 29 -5.37 -55.81 -4.12
N LEU A 30 -4.40 -55.48 -3.25
CA LEU A 30 -3.75 -56.46 -2.39
C LEU A 30 -4.72 -57.08 -1.38
N LEU A 31 -5.69 -56.30 -0.88
CA LEU A 31 -6.71 -56.76 0.05
C LEU A 31 -7.57 -57.86 -0.55
N ALA A 32 -7.97 -57.72 -1.82
CA ALA A 32 -8.72 -58.74 -2.55
C ALA A 32 -7.94 -60.06 -2.63
N SER A 33 -6.65 -60.00 -3.01
CA SER A 33 -5.79 -61.19 -3.04
C SER A 33 -5.64 -61.84 -1.66
N ARG A 34 -5.49 -61.05 -0.59
CA ARG A 34 -5.41 -61.57 0.78
C ARG A 34 -6.72 -62.20 1.26
N GLN A 35 -7.87 -61.69 0.81
CA GLN A 35 -9.17 -62.27 1.09
C GLN A 35 -9.25 -63.69 0.49
N ASP A 36 -8.89 -63.83 -0.79
CA ASP A 36 -8.90 -65.12 -1.47
C ASP A 36 -7.96 -66.14 -0.79
N ASP A 37 -6.73 -65.72 -0.45
CA ASP A 37 -5.74 -66.56 0.25
C ASP A 37 -6.23 -67.03 1.64
N SER A 38 -6.89 -66.13 2.38
CA SER A 38 -7.45 -66.42 3.70
C SER A 38 -8.62 -67.41 3.61
N GLU A 39 -9.50 -67.24 2.63
CA GLU A 39 -10.61 -68.16 2.39
C GLU A 39 -10.12 -69.55 1.94
N GLN A 40 -9.10 -69.62 1.09
CA GLN A 40 -8.48 -70.88 0.68
C GLN A 40 -7.77 -71.57 1.85
N SER A 41 -7.03 -70.82 2.67
CA SER A 41 -6.35 -71.33 3.86
C SER A 41 -7.33 -71.88 4.90
N ARG A 42 -8.45 -71.16 5.13
CA ARG A 42 -9.54 -71.62 6.00
C ARG A 42 -10.18 -72.91 5.48
N LYS A 43 -10.42 -73.02 4.18
CA LYS A 43 -10.94 -74.24 3.56
C LYS A 43 -10.00 -75.43 3.77
N LYS A 44 -8.69 -75.23 3.54
CA LYS A 44 -7.66 -76.26 3.76
C LYS A 44 -7.62 -76.73 5.23
N LEU A 45 -7.73 -75.82 6.19
CA LEU A 45 -7.79 -76.17 7.62
C LEU A 45 -9.04 -76.99 7.97
N ILE A 46 -10.20 -76.65 7.40
CA ILE A 46 -11.44 -77.41 7.59
C ILE A 46 -11.29 -78.84 7.04
N ASP A 47 -10.71 -78.98 5.85
CA ASP A 47 -10.50 -80.29 5.22
C ASP A 47 -9.50 -81.14 6.04
N GLN A 48 -8.38 -80.56 6.49
CA GLN A 48 -7.41 -81.23 7.37
C GLN A 48 -8.04 -81.62 8.72
N SER A 49 -8.91 -80.79 9.30
CA SER A 49 -9.65 -81.11 10.53
C SER A 49 -10.60 -82.29 10.34
N ARG A 50 -11.27 -82.39 9.19
CA ARG A 50 -12.14 -83.52 8.83
C ARG A 50 -11.32 -84.80 8.64
N GLU A 51 -10.20 -84.72 7.92
CA GLU A 51 -9.26 -85.83 7.70
C GLU A 51 -8.75 -86.39 9.03
N PHE A 52 -8.30 -85.49 9.93
CA PHE A 52 -7.86 -85.85 11.28
C PHE A 52 -8.97 -86.57 12.06
N LYS A 53 -10.20 -86.05 12.06
CA LYS A 53 -11.33 -86.71 12.76
C LYS A 53 -11.64 -88.11 12.22
N LYS A 54 -11.52 -88.32 10.91
CA LYS A 54 -11.79 -89.60 10.24
C LYS A 54 -10.73 -90.65 10.55
N ASN A 55 -9.46 -90.25 10.61
CA ASN A 55 -8.33 -91.18 10.69
C ASN A 55 -7.80 -91.39 12.13
N THR A 56 -8.41 -90.76 13.14
CA THR A 56 -7.96 -90.80 14.53
C THR A 56 -8.87 -91.66 15.42
N PRO A 57 -8.32 -92.49 16.33
CA PRO A 57 -9.11 -93.31 17.28
C PRO A 57 -10.00 -92.48 18.22
N GLU A 58 -11.11 -93.08 18.66
CA GLU A 58 -12.22 -92.44 19.38
C GLU A 58 -11.78 -91.69 20.66
N ASP A 59 -10.88 -92.28 21.45
CA ASP A 59 -10.45 -91.75 22.74
C ASP A 59 -9.60 -90.49 22.59
N LEU A 60 -8.68 -90.48 21.62
CA LEU A 60 -7.89 -89.29 21.28
C LEU A 60 -8.79 -88.19 20.69
N ARG A 61 -9.82 -88.57 19.92
CA ARG A 61 -10.80 -87.63 19.35
C ARG A 61 -11.56 -86.89 20.46
N LYS A 62 -11.92 -87.57 21.56
CA LYS A 62 -12.59 -86.96 22.73
C LYS A 62 -11.69 -85.96 23.47
N LEU A 63 -10.40 -86.26 23.62
CA LEU A 63 -9.42 -85.36 24.25
C LEU A 63 -9.13 -84.11 23.42
N VAL A 64 -8.99 -84.25 22.10
CA VAL A 64 -8.62 -83.15 21.21
C VAL A 64 -9.83 -82.31 20.77
N ALA A 65 -11.06 -82.85 20.82
CA ALA A 65 -12.27 -82.14 20.37
C ALA A 65 -12.51 -80.77 21.03
N PRO A 66 -12.33 -80.56 22.35
CA PRO A 66 -12.46 -79.25 22.97
C PRO A 66 -11.44 -78.24 22.42
N LEU A 67 -10.19 -78.66 22.23
CA LEU A 67 -9.11 -77.83 21.68
C LEU A 67 -9.39 -77.44 20.22
N LEU A 68 -9.84 -78.39 19.41
CA LEU A 68 -10.21 -78.13 18.01
C LEU A 68 -11.39 -77.16 17.90
N LYS A 69 -12.37 -77.25 18.81
CA LYS A 69 -13.48 -76.30 18.89
C LYS A 69 -13.02 -74.90 19.33
N SER A 70 -12.08 -74.78 20.27
CA SER A 70 -11.56 -73.46 20.68
C SER A 70 -10.75 -72.79 19.57
N PHE A 71 -9.90 -73.54 18.86
CA PHE A 71 -9.20 -73.00 17.68
C PHE A 71 -10.17 -72.59 16.57
N GLN A 72 -11.22 -73.39 16.31
CA GLN A 72 -12.25 -73.02 15.33
C GLN A 72 -12.95 -71.71 15.71
N ALA A 73 -13.35 -71.56 16.98
CA ALA A 73 -13.99 -70.35 17.47
C ALA A 73 -13.07 -69.11 17.35
N GLU A 74 -11.79 -69.25 17.67
CA GLU A 74 -10.81 -68.16 17.53
C GLU A 74 -10.57 -67.78 16.06
N ILE A 75 -10.45 -68.77 15.15
CA ILE A 75 -10.31 -68.54 13.70
C ILE A 75 -11.55 -67.83 13.14
N ASP A 76 -12.75 -68.23 13.57
CA ASP A 76 -14.00 -67.60 13.14
C ASP A 76 -14.13 -66.17 13.68
N ALA A 77 -13.73 -65.93 14.93
CA ALA A 77 -13.67 -64.58 15.51
C ALA A 77 -12.66 -63.67 14.80
N LEU A 78 -11.47 -64.20 14.49
CA LEU A 78 -10.44 -63.50 13.73
C LEU A 78 -10.90 -63.18 12.31
N SER A 79 -11.53 -64.14 11.63
CA SER A 79 -12.09 -63.95 10.28
C SER A 79 -13.17 -62.89 10.28
N LYS A 80 -14.05 -62.87 11.29
CA LYS A 80 -15.09 -61.84 11.44
C LYS A 80 -14.47 -60.46 11.64
N ARG A 81 -13.49 -60.32 12.54
CA ARG A 81 -12.78 -59.05 12.79
C ARG A 81 -12.04 -58.56 11.54
N SER A 82 -11.42 -59.46 10.78
CA SER A 82 -10.75 -59.15 9.51
C SER A 82 -11.76 -58.58 8.51
N LYS A 83 -12.88 -59.28 8.26
CA LYS A 83 -13.95 -58.84 7.35
C LYS A 83 -14.55 -57.50 7.75
N GLU A 84 -14.75 -57.24 9.04
CA GLU A 84 -15.22 -55.94 9.54
C GLU A 84 -14.20 -54.82 9.24
N SER A 85 -12.91 -55.06 9.48
CA SER A 85 -11.85 -54.09 9.18
C SER A 85 -11.67 -53.82 7.68
N GLU A 86 -11.74 -54.87 6.86
CA GLU A 86 -11.70 -54.81 5.39
C GLU A 86 -12.89 -53.99 4.86
N THR A 87 -14.08 -54.26 5.38
CA THR A 87 -15.30 -53.52 5.00
C THR A 87 -15.19 -52.04 5.39
N ALA A 88 -14.68 -51.74 6.59
CA ALA A 88 -14.46 -50.37 7.03
C ALA A 88 -13.47 -49.62 6.12
N PHE A 89 -12.36 -50.27 5.75
CA PHE A 89 -11.40 -49.73 4.78
C PHE A 89 -12.05 -49.47 3.42
N LEU A 90 -12.75 -50.45 2.84
CA LEU A 90 -13.39 -50.32 1.53
C LEU A 90 -14.46 -49.22 1.51
N ASN A 91 -15.16 -48.99 2.62
CA ASN A 91 -16.13 -47.90 2.74
C ASN A 91 -15.47 -46.52 2.67
N VAL A 92 -14.29 -46.35 3.28
CA VAL A 92 -13.52 -45.09 3.21
C VAL A 92 -12.88 -44.94 1.84
N TYR A 93 -12.27 -46.00 1.31
CA TYR A 93 -11.66 -46.05 -0.03
C TYR A 93 -12.64 -45.59 -1.11
N LYS A 94 -13.85 -46.18 -1.18
CA LYS A 94 -14.89 -45.81 -2.16
C LYS A 94 -15.26 -44.33 -2.11
N ARG A 95 -15.18 -43.68 -0.95
CA ARG A 95 -15.49 -42.25 -0.81
C ARG A 95 -14.33 -41.35 -1.22
N LEU A 96 -13.09 -41.82 -1.16
CA LEU A 96 -11.89 -41.03 -1.44
C LEU A 96 -11.41 -41.17 -2.88
N ILE A 97 -11.66 -42.29 -3.53
CA ILE A 97 -11.15 -42.55 -4.89
C ILE A 97 -11.84 -41.68 -5.94
N ASP A 98 -13.13 -41.39 -5.76
CA ASP A 98 -13.91 -40.58 -6.69
C ASP A 98 -13.78 -39.06 -6.44
N VAL A 99 -13.01 -38.65 -5.42
CA VAL A 99 -12.86 -37.23 -5.09
C VAL A 99 -11.98 -36.55 -6.15
N PRO A 100 -12.49 -35.53 -6.87
CA PRO A 100 -11.68 -34.78 -7.82
C PRO A 100 -10.61 -33.97 -7.09
N ASN A 101 -9.42 -33.87 -7.70
CA ASN A 101 -8.33 -33.08 -7.14
C ASN A 101 -8.74 -31.59 -7.02
N PRO A 102 -8.73 -30.98 -5.81
CA PRO A 102 -9.14 -29.60 -5.63
C PRO A 102 -8.07 -28.58 -6.05
N VAL A 103 -6.81 -29.00 -6.22
CA VAL A 103 -5.68 -28.09 -6.51
C VAL A 103 -5.91 -27.23 -7.76
N PRO A 104 -6.32 -27.76 -8.94
CA PRO A 104 -6.53 -26.94 -10.13
C PRO A 104 -7.61 -25.86 -9.95
N ALA A 105 -8.69 -26.20 -9.24
CA ALA A 105 -9.77 -25.25 -8.95
C ALA A 105 -9.30 -24.14 -7.99
N LEU A 106 -8.50 -24.50 -6.97
CA LEU A 106 -7.91 -23.55 -6.04
C LEU A 106 -6.89 -22.63 -6.71
N GLU A 107 -6.06 -23.15 -7.62
CA GLU A 107 -5.12 -22.35 -8.41
C GLU A 107 -5.83 -21.35 -9.32
N LEU A 108 -6.88 -21.79 -10.02
CA LEU A 108 -7.70 -20.89 -10.84
C LEU A 108 -8.36 -19.80 -9.97
N SER A 109 -8.88 -20.17 -8.80
CA SER A 109 -9.44 -19.21 -7.85
C SER A 109 -8.40 -18.20 -7.37
N GLN A 110 -7.15 -18.64 -7.13
CA GLN A 110 -6.06 -17.75 -6.74
C GLN A 110 -5.69 -16.78 -7.87
N GLN A 111 -5.62 -17.27 -9.11
CA GLN A 111 -5.33 -16.45 -10.29
C GLN A 111 -6.43 -15.41 -10.54
N LEU A 112 -7.71 -15.81 -10.43
CA LEU A 112 -8.85 -14.89 -10.53
C LEU A 112 -8.81 -13.84 -9.42
N HIS A 113 -8.45 -14.22 -8.20
CA HIS A 113 -8.33 -13.27 -7.09
C HIS A 113 -7.27 -12.20 -7.37
N LEU A 114 -6.09 -12.59 -7.87
CA LEU A 114 -5.04 -11.65 -8.27
C LEU A 114 -5.48 -10.75 -9.43
N LYS A 115 -6.26 -11.28 -10.38
CA LYS A 115 -6.81 -10.48 -11.48
C LYS A 115 -7.82 -9.44 -10.98
N VAL A 116 -8.70 -9.82 -10.06
CA VAL A 116 -9.66 -8.91 -9.42
C VAL A 116 -8.95 -7.83 -8.62
N GLN A 117 -7.90 -8.18 -7.87
CA GLN A 117 -7.11 -7.21 -7.12
C GLN A 117 -6.49 -6.16 -8.05
N ARG A 118 -5.81 -6.60 -9.12
CA ARG A 118 -5.25 -5.67 -10.13
C ARG A 118 -6.31 -4.80 -10.80
N MET A 119 -7.49 -5.36 -11.07
CA MET A 119 -8.61 -4.59 -11.64
C MET A 119 -9.07 -3.49 -10.69
N ASN A 120 -9.21 -3.79 -9.39
CA ASN A 120 -9.55 -2.78 -8.39
C ASN A 120 -8.48 -1.69 -8.27
N ASP A 121 -7.20 -2.06 -8.30
CA ASP A 121 -6.10 -1.09 -8.25
C ASP A 121 -6.17 -0.13 -9.45
N ILE A 122 -6.34 -0.66 -10.66
CA ILE A 122 -6.52 0.11 -11.89
C ILE A 122 -7.78 0.99 -11.84
N ASP A 123 -8.89 0.49 -11.30
CA ASP A 123 -10.12 1.27 -11.15
C ASP A 123 -9.92 2.45 -10.18
N THR A 124 -9.20 2.24 -9.08
CA THR A 124 -8.89 3.34 -8.14
C THR A 124 -7.93 4.37 -8.74
N GLU A 125 -6.96 3.95 -9.54
CA GLU A 125 -6.07 4.85 -10.27
C GLU A 125 -6.85 5.66 -11.31
N ASN A 126 -7.70 5.00 -12.10
CA ASN A 126 -8.59 5.68 -13.06
C ASN A 126 -9.52 6.68 -12.38
N GLN A 127 -10.05 6.36 -11.20
CA GLN A 127 -10.87 7.29 -10.44
C GLN A 127 -10.07 8.54 -10.04
N LYS A 128 -8.86 8.36 -9.49
CA LYS A 128 -7.98 9.49 -9.11
C LYS A 128 -7.55 10.33 -10.33
N LEU A 129 -7.28 9.69 -11.46
CA LEU A 129 -6.97 10.39 -12.70
C LEU A 129 -8.17 11.20 -13.21
N ARG A 130 -9.39 10.69 -13.07
CA ARG A 130 -10.61 11.45 -13.40
C ARG A 130 -10.81 12.64 -12.47
N GLU A 131 -10.63 12.44 -11.17
CA GLU A 131 -10.73 13.52 -10.17
C GLU A 131 -9.70 14.63 -10.44
N THR A 132 -8.44 14.28 -10.69
CA THR A 132 -7.40 15.26 -11.02
C THR A 132 -7.66 15.99 -12.35
N LEU A 133 -8.17 15.30 -13.38
CA LEU A 133 -8.59 15.95 -14.63
C LEU A 133 -9.75 16.92 -14.41
N GLU A 134 -10.70 16.59 -13.53
CA GLU A 134 -11.81 17.47 -13.18
C GLU A 134 -11.32 18.72 -12.43
N GLU A 135 -10.38 18.55 -11.49
CA GLU A 135 -9.71 19.66 -10.81
C GLU A 135 -8.96 20.58 -11.78
N TYR A 136 -8.13 20.02 -12.67
CA TYR A 136 -7.43 20.81 -13.70
C TYR A 136 -8.40 21.55 -14.62
N ASN A 137 -9.51 20.92 -15.03
CA ASN A 137 -10.52 21.58 -15.85
C ASN A 137 -11.18 22.75 -15.10
N LYS A 138 -11.42 22.61 -13.80
CA LYS A 138 -11.95 23.68 -12.96
C LYS A 138 -10.97 24.84 -12.83
N GLU A 139 -9.69 24.55 -12.54
CA GLU A 139 -8.64 25.57 -12.48
C GLU A 139 -8.50 26.31 -13.81
N PHE A 140 -8.54 25.58 -14.93
CA PHE A 140 -8.48 26.17 -16.26
C PHE A 140 -9.66 27.12 -16.53
N ALA A 141 -10.87 26.73 -16.12
CA ALA A 141 -12.06 27.58 -16.22
C ALA A 141 -11.92 28.86 -15.38
N ASP A 142 -11.39 28.77 -14.16
CA ASP A 142 -11.18 29.91 -13.27
C ASP A 142 -10.13 30.88 -13.82
N VAL A 143 -9.01 30.37 -14.33
CA VAL A 143 -7.97 31.19 -14.99
C VAL A 143 -8.53 31.90 -16.22
N LYS A 144 -9.32 31.20 -17.05
CA LYS A 144 -9.98 31.80 -18.22
C LYS A 144 -10.94 32.92 -17.81
N ASN A 145 -11.74 32.71 -16.77
CA ASN A 145 -12.64 33.73 -16.23
C ASN A 145 -11.88 34.93 -15.67
N GLN A 146 -10.76 34.70 -14.97
CA GLN A 146 -9.90 35.77 -14.47
C GLN A 146 -9.28 36.58 -15.63
N GLY A 147 -8.83 35.90 -16.69
CA GLY A 147 -8.36 36.53 -17.92
C GLY A 147 -9.42 37.43 -18.56
N ASN A 148 -10.66 36.95 -18.67
CA ASN A 148 -11.78 37.73 -19.18
C ASN A 148 -12.07 38.97 -18.32
N TYR A 149 -12.07 38.82 -16.99
CA TYR A 149 -12.28 39.95 -16.06
C TYR A 149 -11.17 41.01 -16.20
N ARG A 150 -9.90 40.57 -16.30
CA ARG A 150 -8.76 41.48 -16.51
C ARG A 150 -8.88 42.23 -17.84
N SER A 151 -9.20 41.53 -18.93
CA SER A 151 -9.43 42.14 -20.25
C SER A 151 -10.55 43.17 -20.22
N HIS A 152 -11.69 42.84 -19.58
CA HIS A 152 -12.80 43.77 -19.43
C HIS A 152 -12.41 45.01 -18.61
N LYS A 153 -11.63 44.83 -17.53
CA LYS A 153 -11.11 45.94 -16.72
C LYS A 153 -10.17 46.85 -17.50
N ILE A 154 -9.30 46.30 -18.36
CA ILE A 154 -8.41 47.08 -19.24
C ILE A 154 -9.24 47.88 -20.26
N LEU A 155 -10.22 47.26 -20.90
CA LEU A 155 -11.11 47.93 -21.85
C LEU A 155 -11.89 49.06 -21.20
N TRP A 156 -12.45 48.83 -20.01
CA TRP A 156 -13.18 49.86 -19.26
C TRP A 156 -12.27 51.04 -18.91
N ARG A 157 -11.05 50.78 -18.41
CA ARG A 157 -10.04 51.82 -18.15
C ARG A 157 -9.71 52.61 -19.41
N ARG A 158 -9.50 51.93 -20.55
CA ARG A 158 -9.21 52.59 -21.83
C ARG A 158 -10.35 53.48 -22.29
N SER A 159 -11.60 53.01 -22.18
CA SER A 159 -12.78 53.80 -22.53
C SER A 159 -12.94 55.01 -21.61
N TYR A 160 -12.72 54.84 -20.31
CA TYR A 160 -12.76 55.92 -19.34
C TYR A 160 -11.69 56.99 -19.62
N MET A 161 -10.45 56.57 -19.90
CA MET A 161 -9.37 57.48 -20.28
C MET A 161 -9.68 58.25 -21.56
N LYS A 162 -10.33 57.61 -22.54
CA LYS A 162 -10.77 58.28 -23.77
C LYS A 162 -11.80 59.37 -23.48
N LEU A 163 -12.84 59.07 -22.69
CA LEU A 163 -13.83 60.07 -22.28
C LEU A 163 -13.20 61.25 -21.53
N LYS A 164 -12.20 60.99 -20.68
CA LYS A 164 -11.46 62.05 -19.99
C LYS A 164 -10.58 62.87 -20.92
N ALA A 165 -9.98 62.27 -21.94
CA ALA A 165 -9.24 63.01 -22.96
C ALA A 165 -10.19 63.90 -23.78
N ASP A 166 -11.35 63.39 -24.19
CA ASP A 166 -12.36 64.16 -24.92
C ASP A 166 -12.89 65.34 -24.07
N GLU A 167 -13.08 65.15 -22.75
CA GLU A 167 -13.45 66.22 -21.82
C GLU A 167 -12.37 67.29 -21.69
N ILE A 168 -11.09 66.90 -21.60
CA ILE A 168 -9.95 67.83 -21.56
C ILE A 168 -9.85 68.61 -22.87
N ASP A 169 -10.05 67.97 -24.02
CA ASP A 169 -10.00 68.61 -25.33
C ASP A 169 -11.08 69.70 -25.45
N ILE A 170 -12.31 69.40 -25.04
CA ILE A 170 -13.39 70.40 -24.98
C ILE A 170 -13.00 71.59 -24.10
N VAL A 171 -12.49 71.33 -22.88
CA VAL A 171 -12.06 72.40 -21.97
C VAL A 171 -10.91 73.22 -22.55
N MET A 172 -9.95 72.58 -23.23
CA MET A 172 -8.86 73.29 -23.92
C MET A 172 -9.39 74.17 -25.04
N THR A 173 -10.32 73.68 -25.87
CA THR A 173 -10.91 74.49 -26.94
C THR A 173 -11.71 75.69 -26.41
N ASP A 174 -12.41 75.52 -25.28
CA ASP A 174 -13.12 76.62 -24.62
C ASP A 174 -12.17 77.63 -23.98
N LEU A 175 -11.06 77.16 -23.38
CA LEU A 175 -9.99 78.01 -22.86
C LEU A 175 -9.33 78.81 -23.97
N GLU A 176 -9.01 78.18 -25.10
CA GLU A 176 -8.41 78.85 -26.25
C GLU A 176 -9.35 79.89 -26.85
N ARG A 177 -10.65 79.59 -26.94
CA ARG A 177 -11.67 80.56 -27.34
C ARG A 177 -11.80 81.73 -26.35
N ALA A 178 -11.73 81.45 -25.04
CA ALA A 178 -11.73 82.50 -24.02
C ALA A 178 -10.49 83.39 -24.12
N ASN A 179 -9.32 82.79 -24.38
CA ASN A 179 -8.07 83.53 -24.58
C ASN A 179 -8.12 84.42 -25.82
N GLN A 180 -8.65 83.91 -26.94
CA GLN A 180 -8.88 84.72 -28.16
C GLN A 180 -9.80 85.92 -27.91
N ARG A 181 -10.85 85.76 -27.08
CA ARG A 181 -11.74 86.88 -26.69
C ARG A 181 -11.01 87.88 -25.79
N ALA A 182 -10.20 87.42 -24.85
CA ALA A 182 -9.39 88.29 -24.00
C ALA A 182 -8.41 89.12 -24.83
N GLU A 183 -7.69 88.49 -25.77
CA GLU A 183 -6.81 89.20 -26.71
C GLU A 183 -7.57 90.22 -27.58
N ALA A 184 -8.78 89.89 -28.05
CA ALA A 184 -9.59 90.83 -28.81
C ALA A 184 -10.00 92.05 -27.96
N ALA A 185 -10.42 91.83 -26.71
CA ALA A 185 -10.75 92.90 -25.78
C ALA A 185 -9.53 93.77 -25.42
N GLU A 186 -8.35 93.17 -25.27
CA GLU A 186 -7.10 93.90 -25.08
C GLU A 186 -6.78 94.81 -26.28
N ARG A 187 -6.93 94.32 -27.52
CA ARG A 187 -6.75 95.14 -28.72
C ARG A 187 -7.75 96.29 -28.80
N GLU A 188 -9.01 96.07 -28.44
CA GLU A 188 -10.02 97.12 -28.37
C GLU A 188 -9.69 98.17 -27.30
N PHE A 189 -9.23 97.74 -26.13
CA PHE A 189 -8.77 98.63 -25.06
C PHE A 189 -7.57 99.47 -25.51
N GLU A 190 -6.60 98.85 -26.20
CA GLU A 190 -5.43 99.53 -26.74
C GLU A 190 -5.81 100.56 -27.81
N ALA A 191 -6.75 100.23 -28.72
CA ALA A 191 -7.28 101.15 -29.72
C ALA A 191 -8.03 102.35 -29.09
N LEU A 192 -8.86 102.11 -28.06
CA LEU A 192 -9.53 103.17 -27.31
C LEU A 192 -8.53 104.06 -26.56
N ARG A 193 -7.48 103.47 -25.99
CA ARG A 193 -6.39 104.21 -25.35
C ARG A 193 -5.65 105.10 -26.36
N GLU A 194 -5.42 104.60 -27.58
CA GLU A 194 -4.81 105.38 -28.66
C GLU A 194 -5.72 106.53 -29.12
N GLN A 195 -7.03 106.30 -29.27
CA GLN A 195 -8.01 107.36 -29.54
C GLN A 195 -8.01 108.45 -28.46
N LEU A 196 -8.09 108.08 -27.18
CA LEU A 196 -8.00 109.02 -26.06
C LEU A 196 -6.68 109.81 -26.08
N SER A 197 -5.56 109.18 -26.46
CA SER A 197 -4.28 109.87 -26.59
C SER A 197 -4.26 110.87 -27.74
N SER A 198 -4.97 110.59 -28.84
CA SER A 198 -5.10 111.47 -30.00
C SER A 198 -6.04 112.66 -29.72
N GLU A 199 -7.12 112.43 -28.97
CA GLU A 199 -8.08 113.46 -28.54
C GLU A 199 -7.46 114.41 -27.49
N ASN A 200 -6.60 113.88 -26.62
CA ASN A 200 -5.79 114.67 -25.69
C ASN A 200 -4.75 115.56 -26.43
N LYS A 201 -4.19 115.09 -27.54
CA LYS A 201 -3.33 115.91 -28.44
C LYS A 201 -4.13 116.98 -29.19
N SER A 202 -5.36 116.68 -29.62
CA SER A 202 -6.28 117.65 -30.26
C SER A 202 -6.68 118.78 -29.31
N THR A 203 -6.84 118.49 -28.02
CA THR A 203 -7.22 119.48 -26.99
C THR A 203 -6.07 120.43 -26.63
N GLN A 204 -4.81 120.05 -26.91
CA GLN A 204 -3.63 120.89 -26.69
C GLN A 204 -3.37 121.92 -27.82
N LEU A 205 -4.10 121.86 -28.94
CA LEU A 205 -3.92 122.72 -30.12
C LEU A 205 -4.90 123.92 -30.22
N GLN A 206 -5.82 124.10 -29.26
CA GLN A 206 -6.89 125.11 -29.34
C GLN A 206 -6.68 126.38 -28.48
N THR A 207 -5.47 126.64 -27.98
CA THR A 207 -5.20 127.88 -27.20
C THR A 207 -3.85 128.51 -27.56
N ARG A 208 -3.77 129.19 -28.71
CA ARG A 208 -2.88 130.33 -28.96
C ARG A 208 -3.19 130.98 -30.31
N ILE A 209 -3.53 132.27 -30.30
CA ILE A 209 -2.95 133.35 -31.11
C ILE A 209 -3.68 134.65 -30.68
N ASP A 210 -2.91 135.65 -30.23
CA ASP A 210 -2.99 137.01 -30.78
C ASP A 210 -1.69 137.81 -30.51
N ILE A 211 -0.98 138.07 -31.62
CA ILE A 211 -0.41 139.37 -32.10
C ILE A 211 0.53 140.11 -31.11
N ALA A 212 1.87 140.05 -31.23
CA ALA A 212 2.79 140.83 -32.11
C ALA A 212 2.87 142.35 -31.75
N PRO A 213 3.90 143.14 -32.15
CA PRO A 213 5.22 142.86 -32.75
C PRO A 213 6.39 143.68 -32.10
N TYR A 214 7.65 143.45 -32.51
CA TYR A 214 8.57 144.48 -33.04
C TYR A 214 10.04 143.99 -33.08
N VAL A 215 10.70 144.43 -34.16
CA VAL A 215 12.07 144.25 -34.70
C VAL A 215 13.12 144.72 -33.67
N ASP A 216 14.35 144.24 -33.53
CA ASP A 216 15.43 144.14 -34.52
C ASP A 216 16.71 143.57 -33.84
N GLU A 217 17.58 142.99 -34.66
CA GLU A 217 19.05 142.97 -34.54
C GLU A 217 19.72 142.68 -33.16
N SER A 218 20.25 141.46 -33.00
CA SER A 218 21.67 141.27 -32.59
C SER A 218 22.04 139.79 -32.53
N VAL A 219 23.08 139.48 -33.30
CA VAL A 219 23.96 138.34 -33.14
C VAL A 219 24.50 138.32 -31.71
N ASP A 220 24.18 137.29 -30.92
CA ASP A 220 25.11 136.74 -29.93
C ASP A 220 24.63 135.42 -29.30
N LEU A 221 25.43 134.36 -29.53
CA LEU A 221 25.79 133.31 -28.56
C LEU A 221 24.65 132.65 -27.75
N VAL A 222 23.94 131.67 -28.33
CA VAL A 222 23.44 130.53 -27.52
C VAL A 222 24.69 129.85 -26.92
N PRO A 223 24.80 129.71 -25.59
CA PRO A 223 26.01 129.18 -25.00
C PRO A 223 26.16 127.72 -25.44
N ARG A 224 27.30 127.39 -26.08
CA ARG A 224 27.70 126.02 -26.47
C ARG A 224 27.41 125.00 -25.36
N SER A 225 27.42 125.42 -24.09
CA SER A 225 27.15 124.59 -22.92
C SER A 225 25.78 123.88 -22.89
N SER A 226 24.72 124.44 -23.48
CA SER A 226 23.38 123.80 -23.47
C SER A 226 23.30 122.59 -24.42
N LEU A 227 23.73 122.79 -25.67
CA LEU A 227 23.84 121.70 -26.66
C LEU A 227 24.91 120.68 -26.25
N GLU A 228 26.01 121.13 -25.66
CA GLU A 228 27.08 120.24 -25.18
C GLU A 228 26.62 119.38 -23.99
N ALA A 229 25.75 119.91 -23.12
CA ALA A 229 25.13 119.12 -22.05
C ALA A 229 24.14 118.08 -22.57
N GLU A 230 23.30 118.41 -23.55
CA GLU A 230 22.35 117.46 -24.15
C GLU A 230 23.06 116.38 -24.99
N LEU A 231 24.09 116.77 -25.74
CA LEU A 231 24.96 115.84 -26.46
C LEU A 231 25.68 114.90 -25.48
N SER A 232 26.19 115.40 -24.35
CA SER A 232 26.76 114.55 -23.30
C SER A 232 25.74 113.59 -22.67
N ALA A 233 24.46 113.98 -22.59
CA ALA A 233 23.39 113.14 -22.06
C ALA A 233 23.02 112.03 -23.04
N LYS A 234 22.95 112.33 -24.34
CA LYS A 234 22.75 111.35 -25.40
C LYS A 234 23.96 110.45 -25.60
N GLU A 235 25.18 110.95 -25.43
CA GLU A 235 26.38 110.12 -25.38
C GLU A 235 26.34 109.15 -24.20
N ARG A 236 25.95 109.59 -23.00
CA ARG A 236 25.75 108.69 -21.85
C ARG A 236 24.68 107.64 -22.09
N GLU A 237 23.53 108.01 -22.67
CA GLU A 237 22.46 107.08 -23.02
C GLU A 237 22.92 106.05 -24.08
N MET A 238 23.69 106.50 -25.07
CA MET A 238 24.29 105.62 -26.08
C MET A 238 25.30 104.64 -25.46
N HIS A 239 26.15 105.09 -24.53
CA HIS A 239 27.06 104.20 -23.80
C HIS A 239 26.28 103.16 -22.99
N GLN A 240 25.21 103.57 -22.30
CA GLN A 240 24.36 102.66 -21.53
C GLN A 240 23.69 101.60 -22.42
N LEU A 241 23.16 101.99 -23.59
CA LEU A 241 22.57 101.07 -24.56
C LEU A 241 23.61 100.11 -25.14
N VAL A 242 24.84 100.58 -25.39
CA VAL A 242 25.94 99.71 -25.84
C VAL A 242 26.30 98.68 -24.77
N GLU A 243 26.40 99.09 -23.50
CA GLU A 243 26.63 98.18 -22.38
C GLU A 243 25.50 97.15 -22.21
N ASP A 244 24.23 97.57 -22.35
CA ASP A 244 23.07 96.68 -22.28
C ASP A 244 23.05 95.67 -23.44
N VAL A 245 23.38 96.11 -24.66
CA VAL A 245 23.53 95.22 -25.82
C VAL A 245 24.66 94.22 -25.60
N GLN A 246 25.81 94.65 -25.07
CA GLN A 246 26.92 93.77 -24.75
C GLN A 246 26.54 92.75 -23.65
N ARG A 247 25.81 93.18 -22.61
CA ARG A 247 25.32 92.29 -21.55
C ARG A 247 24.32 91.27 -22.08
N LEU A 248 23.40 91.69 -22.94
CA LEU A 248 22.44 90.79 -23.58
C LEU A 248 23.13 89.81 -24.55
N GLN A 249 24.12 90.27 -25.32
CA GLN A 249 24.92 89.40 -26.19
C GLN A 249 25.69 88.36 -25.37
N PHE A 250 26.29 88.76 -24.24
CA PHE A 250 26.96 87.83 -23.34
C PHE A 250 25.97 86.79 -22.77
N SER A 251 24.83 87.24 -22.24
CA SER A 251 23.79 86.34 -21.70
C SER A 251 23.25 85.37 -22.73
N LEU A 252 23.01 85.82 -23.97
CA LEU A 252 22.54 84.98 -25.08
C LEU A 252 23.63 83.96 -25.48
N SER A 253 24.90 84.36 -25.53
CA SER A 253 26.02 83.45 -25.78
C SER A 253 26.13 82.38 -24.71
N THR A 254 26.07 82.76 -23.43
CA THR A 254 26.10 81.81 -22.31
C THR A 254 24.91 80.86 -22.34
N LEU A 255 23.69 81.37 -22.62
CA LEU A 255 22.50 80.52 -22.72
C LEU A 255 22.59 79.55 -23.91
N ARG A 256 23.16 80.00 -25.04
CA ARG A 256 23.39 79.16 -26.22
C ARG A 256 24.41 78.06 -25.92
N GLU A 257 25.51 78.40 -25.25
CA GLU A 257 26.53 77.43 -24.84
C GLU A 257 25.95 76.41 -23.84
N ASN A 258 25.23 76.86 -22.82
CA ASN A 258 24.55 75.98 -21.85
C ASN A 258 23.51 75.08 -22.51
N SER A 259 22.74 75.60 -23.48
CA SER A 259 21.76 74.78 -24.21
C SER A 259 22.46 73.75 -25.09
N GLN A 260 23.57 74.13 -25.74
CA GLN A 260 24.36 73.24 -26.58
C GLN A 260 25.01 72.11 -25.76
N THR A 261 25.53 72.40 -24.56
CA THR A 261 26.10 71.38 -23.66
C THR A 261 25.02 70.46 -23.10
N ASN A 262 23.85 70.98 -22.75
CA ASN A 262 22.73 70.15 -22.32
C ASN A 262 22.22 69.22 -23.43
N ILE A 263 22.13 69.72 -24.67
CA ILE A 263 21.75 68.91 -25.82
C ILE A 263 22.78 67.80 -26.08
N SER A 264 24.08 68.09 -26.03
CA SER A 264 25.10 67.07 -26.23
C SER A 264 25.13 66.02 -25.12
N GLN A 265 24.91 66.43 -23.87
CA GLN A 265 24.77 65.49 -22.74
C GLN A 265 23.56 64.58 -22.92
N LEU A 266 22.39 65.13 -23.24
CA LEU A 266 21.18 64.33 -23.47
C LEU A 266 21.32 63.39 -24.68
N GLN A 267 22.00 63.83 -25.74
CA GLN A 267 22.29 62.97 -26.90
C GLN A 267 23.23 61.81 -26.52
N GLN A 268 24.26 62.08 -25.71
CA GLN A 268 25.17 61.05 -25.22
C GLN A 268 24.45 60.07 -24.28
N GLU A 269 23.60 60.55 -23.39
CA GLU A 269 22.79 59.69 -22.52
C GLU A 269 21.84 58.82 -23.34
N LEU A 270 21.14 59.39 -24.31
CA LEU A 270 20.24 58.64 -25.20
C LEU A 270 21.00 57.55 -25.95
N GLN A 271 22.18 57.86 -26.50
CA GLN A 271 23.03 56.90 -27.20
C GLN A 271 23.53 55.78 -26.26
N SER A 272 23.90 56.11 -25.03
CA SER A 272 24.32 55.12 -24.03
C SER A 272 23.16 54.18 -23.64
N LYS A 273 21.95 54.74 -23.47
CA LYS A 273 20.75 53.96 -23.13
C LYS A 273 20.31 53.09 -24.30
N SER A 274 20.39 53.59 -25.53
CA SER A 274 20.09 52.78 -26.72
C SER A 274 21.08 51.62 -26.89
N ALA A 275 22.37 51.86 -26.65
CA ALA A 275 23.38 50.80 -26.70
C ALA A 275 23.15 49.72 -25.62
N ALA A 276 22.83 50.13 -24.39
CA ALA A 276 22.50 49.21 -23.30
C ALA A 276 21.22 48.39 -23.57
N LEU A 277 20.20 49.02 -24.19
CA LEU A 277 18.99 48.33 -24.63
C LEU A 277 19.30 47.28 -25.70
N GLN A 278 20.08 47.64 -26.71
CA GLN A 278 20.48 46.71 -27.77
C GLN A 278 21.30 45.54 -27.22
N GLU A 279 22.18 45.79 -26.25
CA GLU A 279 22.91 44.72 -25.55
C GLU A 279 21.96 43.81 -24.77
N ALA A 280 21.01 44.36 -24.03
CA ALA A 280 20.03 43.59 -23.28
C ALA A 280 19.10 42.77 -24.21
N GLU A 281 18.69 43.34 -25.34
CA GLU A 281 17.91 42.64 -26.38
C GLU A 281 18.72 41.50 -26.98
N SER A 282 20.01 41.70 -27.29
CA SER A 282 20.88 40.64 -27.80
C SER A 282 21.03 39.50 -26.78
N LYS A 283 21.20 39.81 -25.49
CA LYS A 283 21.27 38.83 -24.40
C LYS A 283 19.97 38.05 -24.27
N LEU A 284 18.82 38.73 -24.36
CA LEU A 284 17.52 38.08 -24.34
C LEU A 284 17.32 37.14 -25.54
N GLN A 285 17.77 37.56 -26.72
CA GLN A 285 17.70 36.74 -27.93
C GLN A 285 18.61 35.50 -27.86
N THR A 286 19.77 35.60 -27.21
CA THR A 286 20.61 34.42 -26.95
C THR A 286 20.02 33.45 -25.92
N GLN A 287 18.97 33.85 -25.19
CA GLN A 287 18.30 33.04 -24.16
C GLN A 287 16.93 32.52 -24.62
N THR A 288 16.65 32.51 -25.93
CA THR A 288 15.35 32.04 -26.45
C THR A 288 15.08 30.57 -26.18
N ASP A 289 16.12 29.76 -26.00
CA ASP A 289 16.10 28.33 -25.69
C ASP A 289 15.87 28.04 -24.19
N TYR A 290 15.85 29.06 -23.32
CA TYR A 290 15.73 28.86 -21.88
C TYR A 290 14.45 28.12 -21.47
N GLU A 291 13.31 28.42 -22.10
CA GLU A 291 12.04 27.73 -21.80
C GLU A 291 12.02 26.29 -22.33
N GLU A 292 12.71 26.02 -23.44
CA GLU A 292 12.87 24.66 -23.98
C GLU A 292 13.78 23.84 -23.06
N LEU A 293 14.94 24.38 -22.68
CA LEU A 293 15.85 23.76 -21.72
C LEU A 293 15.19 23.55 -20.36
N LYS A 294 14.38 24.50 -19.87
CA LYS A 294 13.62 24.35 -18.62
C LYS A 294 12.54 23.28 -18.72
N LYS A 295 11.90 23.14 -19.88
CA LYS A 295 10.94 22.07 -20.14
C LYS A 295 11.63 20.71 -20.23
N GLU A 296 12.74 20.60 -20.95
CA GLU A 296 13.58 19.39 -21.02
C GLU A 296 14.11 18.99 -19.65
N LEU A 297 14.61 19.97 -18.86
CA LEU A 297 15.05 19.76 -17.49
C LEU A 297 13.89 19.33 -16.58
N GLY A 298 12.70 19.89 -16.77
CA GLY A 298 11.48 19.49 -16.08
C GLY A 298 11.05 18.06 -16.41
N ILE A 299 11.13 17.69 -17.69
CA ILE A 299 10.87 16.32 -18.17
C ILE A 299 11.90 15.37 -17.58
N LEU A 300 13.20 15.67 -17.65
CA LEU A 300 14.25 14.87 -17.00
C LEU A 300 14.02 14.77 -15.50
N LYS A 301 13.67 15.87 -14.82
CA LYS A 301 13.39 15.86 -13.38
C LYS A 301 12.22 14.92 -13.06
N SER A 302 11.17 14.93 -13.88
CA SER A 302 9.99 14.05 -13.71
C SER A 302 10.25 12.59 -14.07
N MET A 303 11.08 12.33 -15.09
CA MET A 303 11.41 10.98 -15.56
C MET A 303 12.46 10.31 -14.68
N GLU A 304 13.39 11.09 -14.12
CA GLU A 304 14.52 10.58 -13.36
C GLU A 304 14.30 10.59 -11.84
N PHE A 305 13.42 11.47 -11.33
CA PHE A 305 13.09 11.61 -9.90
C PHE A 305 11.59 11.57 -9.59
N GLY A 306 10.75 11.17 -10.55
CA GLY A 306 9.37 10.82 -10.26
C GLY A 306 9.30 9.63 -9.29
N PRO A 307 8.42 9.65 -8.29
CA PRO A 307 8.42 8.65 -7.23
C PRO A 307 7.94 7.29 -7.77
N CYS A 308 8.84 6.35 -7.94
CA CYS A 308 8.50 4.94 -7.75
C CYS A 308 8.42 4.73 -6.24
N ASP A 309 7.19 4.62 -5.73
CA ASP A 309 6.83 4.31 -4.33
C ASP A 309 6.93 5.46 -3.30
N SER A 310 6.07 6.48 -3.44
CA SER A 310 5.36 7.17 -2.34
C SER A 310 4.73 8.48 -2.84
N PRO A 311 3.42 8.73 -2.61
CA PRO A 311 2.81 9.99 -2.98
C PRO A 311 3.01 11.01 -1.83
N SER A 312 4.15 11.69 -1.79
CA SER A 312 4.30 12.91 -0.99
C SER A 312 4.61 14.10 -1.91
N VAL A 313 3.65 15.03 -1.96
CA VAL A 313 3.58 16.17 -2.89
C VAL A 313 4.52 17.33 -2.47
N GLN A 314 5.63 17.06 -1.78
CA GLN A 314 6.47 18.12 -1.19
C GLN A 314 7.86 18.32 -1.82
N ASP A 315 8.30 17.48 -2.76
CA ASP A 315 9.71 17.51 -3.21
C ASP A 315 10.02 18.37 -4.44
N SER A 316 9.08 19.18 -4.92
CA SER A 316 9.31 20.07 -6.07
C SER A 316 10.37 21.16 -5.81
N GLY A 317 10.70 21.44 -4.55
CA GLY A 317 11.63 22.49 -4.12
C GLY A 317 13.11 22.08 -3.95
N LYS A 318 13.46 20.80 -4.03
CA LYS A 318 14.86 20.39 -3.87
C LYS A 318 15.71 20.71 -5.13
N PRO A 319 16.92 21.26 -4.98
CA PRO A 319 17.84 21.48 -6.10
C PRO A 319 18.28 20.14 -6.70
N LEU A 320 18.50 20.12 -8.02
CA LEU A 320 18.80 18.92 -8.80
C LEU A 320 20.00 18.13 -8.25
N GLU A 321 21.01 18.85 -7.73
CA GLU A 321 22.20 18.26 -7.12
C GLU A 321 21.86 17.37 -5.91
N VAL A 322 20.89 17.76 -5.08
CA VAL A 322 20.46 16.98 -3.91
C VAL A 322 19.71 15.72 -4.34
N LEU A 323 18.84 15.82 -5.35
CA LEU A 323 18.11 14.67 -5.89
C LEU A 323 19.05 13.67 -6.57
N LEU A 324 20.01 14.16 -7.35
CA LEU A 324 21.06 13.33 -7.96
C LEU A 324 21.91 12.62 -6.89
N LEU A 325 22.27 13.31 -5.81
CA LEU A 325 23.02 12.71 -4.70
C LEU A 325 22.19 11.66 -3.94
N GLU A 326 20.91 11.92 -3.68
CA GLU A 326 19.99 10.95 -3.04
C GLU A 326 19.83 9.69 -3.90
N LYS A 327 19.65 9.85 -5.22
CA LYS A 327 19.56 8.72 -6.17
C LYS A 327 20.89 7.99 -6.34
N SER A 328 22.02 8.72 -6.43
CA SER A 328 23.36 8.15 -6.44
C SER A 328 23.60 7.27 -5.21
N ARG A 329 23.22 7.77 -4.03
CA ARG A 329 23.31 7.03 -2.77
C ARG A 329 22.36 5.82 -2.75
N GLY A 330 21.15 5.98 -3.28
CA GLY A 330 20.17 4.90 -3.45
C GLY A 330 20.68 3.78 -4.34
N LEU A 331 21.14 4.11 -5.55
CA LEU A 331 21.74 3.17 -6.51
C LEU A 331 23.02 2.52 -5.96
N GLN A 332 23.80 3.24 -5.15
CA GLN A 332 24.98 2.67 -4.49
C GLN A 332 24.58 1.67 -3.40
N SER A 333 23.53 1.97 -2.64
CA SER A 333 22.94 1.04 -1.66
C SER A 333 22.36 -0.20 -2.34
N GLU A 334 21.61 -0.02 -3.43
CA GLU A 334 21.03 -1.12 -4.20
C GLU A 334 22.12 -1.98 -4.85
N ASN A 335 23.17 -1.37 -5.41
CA ASN A 335 24.34 -2.10 -5.89
C ASN A 335 25.01 -2.90 -4.78
N ALA A 336 25.14 -2.33 -3.58
CA ALA A 336 25.70 -3.05 -2.44
C ALA A 336 24.81 -4.25 -2.05
N SER A 337 23.49 -4.08 -2.00
CA SER A 337 22.58 -5.19 -1.70
C SER A 337 22.58 -6.26 -2.78
N LEU A 338 22.60 -5.88 -4.06
CA LEU A 338 22.68 -6.82 -5.18
C LEU A 338 24.01 -7.58 -5.17
N ARG A 339 25.12 -6.92 -4.81
CA ARG A 339 26.41 -7.60 -4.63
C ARG A 339 26.35 -8.64 -3.51
N ILE A 340 25.77 -8.29 -2.36
CA ILE A 340 25.61 -9.23 -1.24
C ILE A 340 24.73 -10.42 -1.67
N ALA A 341 23.57 -10.16 -2.29
CA ALA A 341 22.68 -11.20 -2.79
C ALA A 341 23.39 -12.12 -3.80
N ASN A 342 24.17 -11.54 -4.74
CA ASN A 342 24.91 -12.32 -5.73
C ASN A 342 26.03 -13.16 -5.09
N THR A 343 26.73 -12.64 -4.06
CA THR A 343 27.70 -13.44 -3.30
C THR A 343 27.03 -14.58 -2.53
N GLU A 344 25.86 -14.36 -1.94
CA GLU A 344 25.10 -15.39 -1.24
C GLU A 344 24.61 -16.47 -2.21
N LEU A 345 24.05 -16.07 -3.35
CA LEU A 345 23.51 -16.96 -4.36
C LEU A 345 24.62 -17.79 -5.02
N SER A 346 25.78 -17.17 -5.27
CA SER A 346 27.00 -17.86 -5.70
C SER A 346 27.50 -18.87 -4.65
N GLY A 347 27.43 -18.50 -3.37
CA GLY A 347 27.75 -19.41 -2.25
C GLY A 347 26.82 -20.62 -2.20
N ARG A 348 25.50 -20.40 -2.31
CA ARG A 348 24.51 -21.48 -2.37
C ARG A 348 24.72 -22.38 -3.59
N TYR A 349 25.04 -21.80 -4.74
CA TYR A 349 25.37 -22.56 -5.94
C TYR A 349 26.60 -23.46 -5.73
N ALA A 350 27.66 -22.93 -5.11
CA ALA A 350 28.85 -23.71 -4.78
C ALA A 350 28.54 -24.86 -3.82
N SER A 351 27.77 -24.62 -2.74
CA SER A 351 27.33 -25.67 -1.82
C SER A 351 26.49 -26.74 -2.52
N LEU A 352 25.50 -26.34 -3.32
CA LEU A 352 24.66 -27.28 -4.06
C LEU A 352 25.47 -28.10 -5.07
N GLN A 353 26.46 -27.50 -5.72
CA GLN A 353 27.39 -28.19 -6.60
C GLN A 353 28.22 -29.25 -5.85
N THR A 354 28.66 -28.96 -4.62
CA THR A 354 29.38 -29.93 -3.79
C THR A 354 28.50 -31.10 -3.36
N GLU A 355 27.24 -30.84 -2.96
CA GLU A 355 26.27 -31.88 -2.62
C GLU A 355 25.93 -32.74 -3.82
N PHE A 356 25.70 -32.13 -4.98
CA PHE A 356 25.45 -32.84 -6.24
C PHE A 356 26.62 -33.76 -6.60
N THR A 357 27.86 -33.26 -6.50
CA THR A 357 29.06 -34.07 -6.77
C THR A 357 29.18 -35.24 -5.79
N ALA A 358 28.88 -35.04 -4.51
CA ALA A 358 28.85 -36.11 -3.51
C ALA A 358 27.76 -37.16 -3.78
N ALA A 359 26.56 -36.72 -4.19
CA ALA A 359 25.46 -37.60 -4.57
C ALA A 359 25.79 -38.43 -5.83
N VAL A 360 26.44 -37.81 -6.83
CA VAL A 360 26.91 -38.53 -8.03
C VAL A 360 27.96 -39.57 -7.65
N LYS A 361 28.92 -39.23 -6.78
CA LYS A 361 29.94 -40.18 -6.31
C LYS A 361 29.31 -41.36 -5.58
N THR A 362 28.43 -41.12 -4.63
CA THR A 362 27.74 -42.19 -3.90
C THR A 362 26.89 -43.08 -4.82
N SER A 363 26.25 -42.51 -5.84
CA SER A 363 25.55 -43.29 -6.87
C SER A 363 26.50 -44.16 -7.70
N ALA A 364 27.68 -43.65 -8.04
CA ALA A 364 28.72 -44.44 -8.74
C ALA A 364 29.22 -45.59 -7.85
N ASP A 365 29.55 -45.31 -6.59
CA ASP A 365 30.00 -46.32 -5.62
C ASP A 365 28.93 -47.40 -5.41
N GLN A 366 27.65 -47.01 -5.34
CA GLN A 366 26.52 -47.94 -5.25
C GLN A 366 26.39 -48.83 -6.49
N LYS A 367 26.54 -48.27 -7.70
CA LYS A 367 26.51 -49.04 -8.95
C LYS A 367 27.65 -50.05 -9.01
N GLU A 368 28.85 -49.67 -8.60
CA GLU A 368 29.99 -50.57 -8.54
C GLU A 368 29.76 -51.71 -7.54
N LEU A 369 29.22 -51.40 -6.36
CA LEU A 369 28.88 -52.41 -5.36
C LEU A 369 27.81 -53.39 -5.87
N ILE A 370 26.77 -52.89 -6.56
CA ILE A 370 25.74 -53.73 -7.17
C ILE A 370 26.35 -54.66 -8.21
N LEU A 371 27.19 -54.15 -9.13
CA LEU A 371 27.87 -54.97 -10.13
C LEU A 371 28.73 -56.06 -9.48
N LYS A 372 29.42 -55.73 -8.39
CA LYS A 372 30.21 -56.71 -7.64
C LYS A 372 29.34 -57.78 -6.98
N LEU A 373 28.22 -57.40 -6.37
CA LEU A 373 27.26 -58.33 -5.80
C LEU A 373 26.63 -59.23 -6.87
N GLU A 374 26.29 -58.68 -8.04
CA GLU A 374 25.79 -59.45 -9.18
C GLU A 374 26.83 -60.46 -9.67
N GLN A 375 28.11 -60.06 -9.74
CA GLN A 375 29.20 -60.96 -10.11
C GLN A 375 29.42 -62.06 -9.06
N ASP A 376 29.41 -61.72 -7.77
CA ASP A 376 29.55 -62.69 -6.68
C ASP A 376 28.37 -63.69 -6.65
N LEU A 377 27.15 -63.21 -6.85
CA LEU A 377 25.95 -64.06 -6.99
C LEU A 377 26.04 -64.99 -8.20
N SER A 378 26.51 -64.48 -9.35
CA SER A 378 26.71 -65.30 -10.55
C SER A 378 27.74 -66.41 -10.30
N THR A 379 28.79 -66.11 -9.53
CA THR A 379 29.84 -67.07 -9.16
C THR A 379 29.28 -68.16 -8.25
N ILE A 380 28.48 -67.79 -7.25
CA ILE A 380 27.79 -68.74 -6.35
C ILE A 380 26.82 -69.63 -7.14
N GLN A 381 26.10 -69.07 -8.12
CA GLN A 381 25.18 -69.81 -8.97
C GLN A 381 25.90 -70.77 -9.92
N THR A 382 27.12 -70.46 -10.36
CA THR A 382 27.97 -71.41 -11.08
C THR A 382 28.58 -72.50 -10.20
N LEU A 383 28.80 -72.23 -8.91
CA LEU A 383 29.32 -73.21 -7.94
C LEU A 383 28.23 -74.17 -7.43
N SER A 384 26.95 -73.78 -7.47
CA SER A 384 25.78 -74.58 -7.03
C SER A 384 25.15 -75.42 -8.14
N ARG A 385 25.93 -75.88 -9.11
CA ARG A 385 25.46 -76.73 -10.19
C ARG A 385 25.82 -78.20 -9.95
N PRO A 386 24.92 -79.03 -9.37
CA PRO A 386 24.94 -80.45 -9.61
C PRO A 386 24.28 -80.71 -10.97
N ASP A 387 24.96 -81.45 -11.83
CA ASP A 387 24.38 -82.01 -13.04
C ASP A 387 23.20 -82.94 -12.72
N ALA A 388 22.31 -83.09 -13.71
CA ALA A 388 21.28 -84.10 -13.89
C ALA A 388 19.80 -83.70 -13.68
N GLU A 389 18.99 -84.35 -14.51
CA GLU A 389 17.64 -84.06 -14.95
C GLU A 389 16.55 -84.02 -13.88
N GLY A 390 15.55 -83.16 -14.14
CA GLY A 390 14.13 -83.43 -13.88
C GLY A 390 13.66 -83.63 -12.44
N ALA A 391 13.15 -82.56 -11.80
CA ALA A 391 11.99 -82.62 -10.90
C ALA A 391 11.55 -81.21 -10.45
N ASP A 392 10.27 -80.92 -10.71
CA ASP A 392 9.32 -80.09 -9.98
C ASP A 392 9.81 -78.81 -9.26
N SER A 393 9.56 -77.67 -9.90
CA SER A 393 9.83 -76.33 -9.39
C SER A 393 8.70 -75.84 -8.47
N SER A 394 8.84 -76.05 -7.17
CA SER A 394 8.03 -75.36 -6.14
C SER A 394 8.73 -75.35 -4.78
N SER A 395 9.90 -74.73 -4.68
CA SER A 395 10.36 -74.21 -3.40
C SER A 395 11.15 -72.92 -3.61
N VAL A 396 10.54 -71.80 -3.25
CA VAL A 396 11.24 -70.51 -3.12
C VAL A 396 12.30 -70.68 -2.04
N VAL A 397 13.56 -70.75 -2.46
CA VAL A 397 14.72 -70.76 -1.56
C VAL A 397 14.91 -69.34 -1.04
N VAL A 398 14.44 -69.11 0.17
CA VAL A 398 14.76 -67.90 0.95
C VAL A 398 16.24 -68.00 1.35
N PRO A 399 17.08 -66.99 1.06
CA PRO A 399 18.49 -67.00 1.44
C PRO A 399 18.70 -67.21 2.95
N GLU A 400 19.62 -68.09 3.32
CA GLU A 400 19.95 -68.47 4.71
C GLU A 400 20.13 -67.32 5.72
N PRO A 401 20.61 -66.10 5.35
CA PRO A 401 20.73 -64.99 6.29
C PRO A 401 19.40 -64.50 6.89
N ILE A 402 18.27 -64.74 6.22
CA ILE A 402 16.94 -64.28 6.67
C ILE A 402 16.29 -65.31 7.62
N LYS A 403 16.63 -66.60 7.48
CA LYS A 403 16.18 -67.67 8.38
C LYS A 403 16.83 -67.56 9.76
N GLU A 404 18.11 -67.22 9.84
CA GLU A 404 18.81 -67.04 11.12
C GLU A 404 18.39 -65.78 11.87
N ALA A 405 18.14 -64.66 11.17
CA ALA A 405 17.65 -63.43 11.79
C ALA A 405 16.23 -63.59 12.38
N THR A 406 15.39 -64.41 11.76
CA THR A 406 14.01 -64.68 12.23
C THR A 406 13.99 -65.70 13.37
N ALA A 407 14.97 -66.60 13.44
CA ALA A 407 15.10 -67.59 14.51
C ALA A 407 15.48 -66.98 15.88
N LEU A 408 16.13 -65.80 15.91
CA LEU A 408 16.52 -65.13 17.15
C LEU A 408 15.37 -64.41 17.89
N PHE A 409 14.24 -64.17 17.23
CA PHE A 409 13.11 -63.44 17.83
C PHE A 409 12.07 -64.34 18.51
N THR A 410 12.14 -65.67 18.30
CA THR A 410 11.14 -66.63 18.81
C THR A 410 11.81 -67.63 19.75
N GLY A 411 12.13 -67.19 20.96
CA GLY A 411 12.67 -68.06 22.00
C GLY A 411 11.63 -69.04 22.53
N LEU A 412 11.80 -70.33 22.27
CA LEU A 412 11.27 -71.43 23.10
C LEU A 412 12.00 -72.75 22.82
N GLY A 413 12.78 -73.22 23.80
CA GLY A 413 12.90 -74.64 24.15
C GLY A 413 13.98 -75.50 23.48
N ASN A 414 15.07 -75.73 24.22
CA ASN A 414 15.85 -76.98 24.37
C ASN A 414 16.26 -77.82 23.14
N SER A 415 17.54 -77.69 22.72
CA SER A 415 18.41 -78.84 22.37
C SER A 415 19.89 -78.42 22.24
N PRO A 416 20.85 -79.35 22.40
CA PRO A 416 22.21 -79.06 22.83
C PRO A 416 23.14 -78.60 21.70
N LEU A 417 24.22 -77.93 22.10
CA LEU A 417 25.39 -77.52 21.32
C LEU A 417 25.64 -78.39 20.10
N SER A 418 25.62 -77.78 18.92
CA SER A 418 26.41 -78.21 17.78
C SER A 418 27.50 -77.15 17.59
N ASP A 419 28.77 -77.57 17.74
CA ASP A 419 29.94 -76.73 17.55
C ASP A 419 29.96 -76.13 16.14
N LEU A 420 29.67 -74.82 16.05
CA LEU A 420 29.90 -74.04 14.85
C LEU A 420 31.40 -73.70 14.78
N PRO A 421 32.08 -73.87 13.63
CA PRO A 421 33.52 -73.64 13.52
C PRO A 421 33.89 -72.23 14.00
N GLN A 422 34.83 -72.17 14.94
CA GLN A 422 35.22 -70.98 15.73
C GLN A 422 35.47 -69.72 14.86
N GLY A 423 36.00 -69.90 13.64
CA GLY A 423 36.24 -68.79 12.70
C GLY A 423 34.99 -68.11 12.13
N GLN A 424 33.84 -68.79 12.07
CA GLN A 424 32.58 -68.21 11.56
C GLN A 424 31.85 -67.41 12.64
N MET A 425 31.94 -67.86 13.89
CA MET A 425 31.47 -67.12 15.07
C MET A 425 32.27 -65.83 15.29
N ASP A 426 33.60 -65.90 15.15
CA ASP A 426 34.48 -64.71 15.25
C ASP A 426 34.22 -63.70 14.13
N SER A 427 33.88 -64.17 12.92
CA SER A 427 33.51 -63.32 11.79
C SER A 427 32.16 -62.61 12.02
N LEU A 428 31.15 -63.32 12.52
CA LEU A 428 29.86 -62.72 12.88
C LEU A 428 29.99 -61.72 14.04
N LEU A 429 30.77 -62.03 15.07
CA LEU A 429 31.05 -61.11 16.17
C LEU A 429 31.84 -59.88 15.69
N SER A 430 32.75 -60.04 14.74
CA SER A 430 33.46 -58.92 14.09
C SER A 430 32.52 -58.02 13.30
N ILE A 431 31.60 -58.61 12.51
CA ILE A 431 30.61 -57.84 11.74
C ILE A 431 29.65 -57.10 12.66
N ILE A 432 29.09 -57.78 13.67
CA ILE A 432 28.16 -57.17 14.63
C ILE A 432 28.85 -56.08 15.45
N SER A 433 30.09 -56.30 15.89
CA SER A 433 30.86 -55.28 16.62
C SER A 433 31.16 -54.06 15.73
N SER A 434 31.49 -54.27 14.46
CA SER A 434 31.72 -53.19 13.50
C SER A 434 30.45 -52.39 13.20
N GLN A 435 29.29 -53.06 13.07
CA GLN A 435 28.00 -52.40 12.89
C GLN A 435 27.60 -51.62 14.13
N ARG A 436 27.76 -52.22 15.32
CA ARG A 436 27.51 -51.54 16.60
C ARG A 436 28.39 -50.29 16.75
N GLU A 437 29.64 -50.36 16.34
CA GLU A 437 30.56 -49.22 16.41
C GLU A 437 30.19 -48.12 15.41
N ARG A 438 29.75 -48.48 14.19
CA ARG A 438 29.21 -47.51 13.22
C ARG A 438 27.94 -46.84 13.71
N PHE A 439 27.01 -47.58 14.30
CA PHE A 439 25.80 -47.00 14.88
C PHE A 439 26.11 -46.12 16.08
N ARG A 440 27.04 -46.53 16.95
CA ARG A 440 27.52 -45.70 18.07
C ARG A 440 28.13 -44.39 17.56
N SER A 441 29.01 -44.45 16.56
CA SER A 441 29.64 -43.27 15.96
C SER A 441 28.63 -42.33 15.32
N ARG A 442 27.66 -42.86 14.55
CA ARG A 442 26.58 -42.06 13.97
C ARG A 442 25.68 -41.42 15.03
N ASN A 443 25.40 -42.14 16.11
CA ASN A 443 24.58 -41.61 17.20
C ASN A 443 25.33 -40.50 17.95
N GLN A 444 26.63 -40.66 18.15
CA GLN A 444 27.48 -39.62 18.74
C GLN A 444 27.58 -38.37 17.86
N GLU A 445 27.66 -38.53 16.54
CA GLU A 445 27.63 -37.40 15.59
C GLU A 445 26.26 -36.70 15.60
N LEU A 446 25.17 -37.45 15.68
CA LEU A 446 23.82 -36.90 15.84
C LEU A 446 23.64 -36.17 17.18
N GLU A 447 24.20 -36.68 18.27
CA GLU A 447 24.19 -36.02 19.58
C GLU A 447 24.98 -34.70 19.56
N VAL A 448 26.14 -34.67 18.89
CA VAL A 448 26.96 -33.46 18.73
C VAL A 448 26.24 -32.41 17.87
N THR A 449 25.65 -32.82 16.74
CA THR A 449 24.91 -31.90 15.87
C THR A 449 23.62 -31.39 16.52
N ASN A 450 22.92 -32.22 17.30
CA ASN A 450 21.76 -31.78 18.07
C ASN A 450 22.18 -30.79 19.18
N SER A 451 23.29 -31.07 19.87
CA SER A 451 23.84 -30.16 20.87
C SER A 451 24.26 -28.81 20.27
N SER A 452 24.88 -28.82 19.08
CA SER A 452 25.28 -27.57 18.40
C SER A 452 24.08 -26.76 17.88
N LEU A 453 23.05 -27.43 17.38
CA LEU A 453 21.77 -26.81 16.99
C LEU A 453 21.05 -26.19 18.20
N GLN A 454 21.06 -26.87 19.35
CA GLN A 454 20.51 -26.32 20.58
C GLN A 454 21.27 -25.08 21.06
N GLN A 455 22.61 -25.09 20.96
CA GLN A 455 23.43 -23.92 21.30
C GLN A 455 23.17 -22.73 20.36
N THR A 456 23.02 -22.98 19.05
CA THR A 456 22.69 -21.91 18.09
C THR A 456 21.29 -21.33 18.30
N LEU A 457 20.30 -22.18 18.63
CA LEU A 457 18.97 -21.69 19.01
C LEU A 457 19.01 -20.82 20.28
N GLN A 458 19.78 -21.22 21.30
CA GLN A 458 19.94 -20.42 22.51
C GLN A 458 20.64 -19.08 22.22
N ALA A 459 21.68 -19.08 21.39
CA ALA A 459 22.38 -17.87 20.98
C ALA A 459 21.45 -16.90 20.23
N LEU A 460 20.73 -17.38 19.22
CA LEU A 460 19.75 -16.57 18.46
C LEU A 460 18.63 -16.04 19.35
N GLN A 461 18.17 -16.82 20.31
CA GLN A 461 17.14 -16.38 21.25
C GLN A 461 17.67 -15.29 22.20
N SER A 462 18.91 -15.41 22.67
CA SER A 462 19.56 -14.37 23.47
C SER A 462 19.80 -13.08 22.68
N GLU A 463 20.13 -13.20 21.39
CA GLU A 463 20.29 -12.06 20.48
C GLU A 463 18.96 -11.36 20.22
N LEU A 464 17.88 -12.13 19.98
CA LEU A 464 16.53 -11.57 19.84
C LEU A 464 16.08 -10.84 21.10
N ASP A 465 16.37 -11.37 22.29
CA ASP A 465 16.01 -10.73 23.55
C ASP A 465 16.88 -9.49 23.83
N SER A 466 18.16 -9.52 23.44
CA SER A 466 19.04 -8.34 23.49
C SER A 466 18.53 -7.24 22.54
N LEU A 467 18.24 -7.57 21.29
CA LEU A 467 17.71 -6.62 20.30
C LEU A 467 16.37 -6.06 20.74
N ARG A 468 15.49 -6.87 21.34
CA ARG A 468 14.24 -6.37 21.94
C ARG A 468 14.51 -5.39 23.07
N ALA A 469 15.43 -5.70 23.97
CA ALA A 469 15.79 -4.81 25.07
C ALA A 469 16.38 -3.48 24.57
N ASP A 470 17.23 -3.53 23.56
CA ASP A 470 17.85 -2.34 22.98
C ASP A 470 16.86 -1.52 22.15
N ASN A 471 15.94 -2.15 21.42
CA ASN A 471 14.84 -1.46 20.74
C ASN A 471 13.92 -0.75 21.75
N ILE A 472 13.64 -1.36 22.90
CA ILE A 472 12.87 -0.70 23.97
C ILE A 472 13.63 0.48 24.55
N LYS A 473 14.94 0.37 24.81
CA LYS A 473 15.78 1.49 25.28
C LYS A 473 15.91 2.60 24.23
N LEU A 474 15.93 2.24 22.95
CA LEU A 474 15.96 3.21 21.86
C LEU A 474 14.63 3.96 21.78
N TYR A 475 13.52 3.24 21.94
CA TYR A 475 12.20 3.83 22.06
C TYR A 475 12.08 4.76 23.27
N GLU A 476 12.63 4.38 24.42
CA GLU A 476 12.77 5.22 25.61
C GLU A 476 13.50 6.53 25.29
N LYS A 477 14.65 6.46 24.62
CA LYS A 477 15.43 7.64 24.20
C LYS A 477 14.66 8.49 23.19
N ILE A 478 14.00 7.88 22.21
CA ILE A 478 13.19 8.58 21.21
C ILE A 478 12.04 9.32 21.89
N LYS A 479 11.30 8.66 22.80
CA LYS A 479 10.21 9.28 23.57
C LYS A 479 10.71 10.41 24.46
N PHE A 480 11.88 10.24 25.08
CA PHE A 480 12.53 11.30 25.85
C PHE A 480 12.92 12.50 24.98
N LEU A 481 13.41 12.26 23.75
CA LEU A 481 13.72 13.34 22.79
C LEU A 481 12.47 13.98 22.17
N GLN A 482 11.39 13.21 21.95
CA GLN A 482 10.07 13.69 21.51
C GLN A 482 9.33 14.51 22.58
N SER A 483 9.80 14.50 23.84
CA SER A 483 9.29 15.41 24.88
C SER A 483 9.70 16.88 24.65
N TYR A 484 10.63 17.14 23.70
CA TYR A 484 10.78 18.46 23.08
C TYR A 484 9.81 18.57 21.89
N PRO A 485 9.05 19.68 21.77
CA PRO A 485 7.89 19.71 20.89
C PRO A 485 8.32 19.83 19.42
N SER A 486 8.41 18.69 18.73
CA SER A 486 8.43 18.61 17.28
C SER A 486 7.20 17.84 16.82
N ARG A 487 6.23 18.58 16.28
CA ARG A 487 5.00 18.06 15.68
C ARG A 487 5.32 17.36 14.36
N THR A 488 5.21 16.05 14.30
CA THR A 488 4.88 15.33 13.06
C THR A 488 4.16 14.03 13.43
N GLY A 489 2.90 13.94 13.01
CA GLY A 489 2.08 12.76 13.15
C GLY A 489 2.24 11.87 11.92
N ASP A 490 2.69 10.65 12.15
CA ASP A 490 2.23 9.46 11.45
C ASP A 490 2.43 8.28 12.41
N SER A 491 1.36 7.57 12.75
CA SER A 491 1.37 6.58 13.82
C SER A 491 1.71 5.21 13.24
N ASP A 492 3.00 4.89 13.18
CA ASP A 492 3.52 3.59 12.75
C ASP A 492 3.14 2.48 13.76
N ASP A 493 2.66 1.34 13.25
CA ASP A 493 2.18 0.19 14.05
C ASP A 493 3.31 -0.42 14.90
N THR A 494 4.56 -0.31 14.43
CA THR A 494 5.75 -0.75 15.18
C THR A 494 5.97 0.12 16.42
N VAL A 495 5.75 1.44 16.31
CA VAL A 495 5.83 2.40 17.40
C VAL A 495 4.74 2.13 18.44
N MET A 496 3.51 1.83 18.02
CA MET A 496 2.44 1.43 18.93
C MET A 496 2.76 0.15 19.72
N ARG A 497 3.38 -0.84 19.07
CA ARG A 497 3.77 -2.10 19.73
C ARG A 497 4.85 -1.88 20.80
N TYR A 498 5.92 -1.15 20.48
CA TYR A 498 6.97 -0.86 21.46
C TYR A 498 6.52 0.16 22.53
N SER A 499 5.62 1.08 22.17
CA SER A 499 4.96 1.99 23.12
C SER A 499 4.15 1.23 24.16
N SER A 500 3.33 0.27 23.73
CA SER A 500 2.54 -0.55 24.64
C SER A 500 3.40 -1.40 25.59
N GLN A 501 4.53 -1.94 25.10
CA GLN A 501 5.49 -2.69 25.92
C GLN A 501 6.25 -1.80 26.92
N TYR A 502 6.53 -0.56 26.53
CA TYR A 502 7.16 0.43 27.38
C TYR A 502 6.20 0.91 28.49
N GLU A 503 4.95 1.25 28.15
CA GLU A 503 3.92 1.67 29.11
C GLU A 503 3.55 0.55 30.10
N GLU A 504 3.55 -0.70 29.64
CA GLU A 504 3.34 -1.87 30.50
C GLU A 504 4.48 -2.08 31.52
N ARG A 505 5.70 -1.63 31.22
CA ARG A 505 6.84 -1.66 32.16
C ARG A 505 6.87 -0.49 33.15
N LEU A 506 6.28 0.65 32.77
CA LEU A 506 6.29 1.87 33.57
C LEU A 506 5.17 1.96 34.60
N ASP A 507 4.02 1.35 34.35
CA ASP A 507 2.89 1.41 35.26
C ASP A 507 2.74 0.10 36.07
N PRO A 508 3.31 0.01 37.29
CA PRO A 508 3.22 -1.18 38.13
C PRO A 508 1.77 -1.58 38.47
N PHE A 509 0.80 -0.67 38.36
CA PHE A 509 -0.62 -0.95 38.61
C PHE A 509 -1.35 -1.54 37.40
N SER A 510 -0.80 -1.45 36.18
CA SER A 510 -1.38 -2.07 34.98
C SER A 510 -1.33 -3.61 35.07
N SER A 511 -0.20 -4.15 35.51
CA SER A 511 -0.02 -5.59 35.74
C SER A 511 -0.91 -6.09 36.90
N PHE A 512 -1.08 -5.26 37.92
CA PHE A 512 -1.95 -5.54 39.06
C PHE A 512 -3.43 -5.53 38.66
N SER A 513 -3.90 -4.51 37.95
CA SER A 513 -5.30 -4.41 37.48
C SER A 513 -5.67 -5.51 36.48
N LYS A 514 -4.73 -5.95 35.61
CA LYS A 514 -4.92 -7.12 34.75
C LYS A 514 -5.05 -8.41 35.57
N ARG A 515 -4.19 -8.62 36.57
CA ARG A 515 -4.27 -9.78 37.48
C ARG A 515 -5.52 -9.76 38.36
N GLU A 516 -5.95 -8.58 38.82
CA GLU A 516 -7.19 -8.35 39.57
C GLU A 516 -8.41 -8.71 38.72
N ARG A 517 -8.46 -8.25 37.47
CA ARG A 517 -9.52 -8.55 36.51
C ARG A 517 -9.55 -10.04 36.16
N GLN A 518 -8.38 -10.68 36.07
CA GLN A 518 -8.26 -12.11 35.82
C GLN A 518 -8.67 -12.96 37.02
N ARG A 519 -8.37 -12.52 38.26
CA ARG A 519 -8.90 -13.14 39.49
C ARG A 519 -10.42 -13.03 39.56
N ARG A 520 -10.98 -11.86 39.28
CA ARG A 520 -12.44 -11.68 39.19
C ARG A 520 -13.05 -12.54 38.09
N TYR A 521 -12.37 -12.69 36.95
CA TYR A 521 -12.84 -13.57 35.88
C TYR A 521 -12.80 -15.05 36.29
N GLN A 522 -11.77 -15.47 37.03
CA GLN A 522 -11.65 -16.83 37.54
C GLN A 522 -12.67 -17.13 38.65
N SER A 523 -13.02 -16.14 39.48
CA SER A 523 -14.04 -16.28 40.54
C SER A 523 -15.48 -16.29 40.04
N LEU A 524 -15.74 -16.05 38.74
CA LEU A 524 -17.07 -16.12 38.16
C LEU A 524 -17.52 -17.57 37.94
N SER A 525 -18.81 -17.80 38.15
CA SER A 525 -19.47 -19.09 37.90
C SER A 525 -19.28 -19.51 36.43
N PRO A 526 -19.19 -20.81 36.11
CA PRO A 526 -19.10 -21.28 34.72
C PRO A 526 -20.18 -20.72 33.79
N TRP A 527 -21.39 -20.51 34.32
CA TRP A 527 -22.50 -19.91 33.59
C TRP A 527 -22.32 -18.41 33.32
N ASP A 528 -21.76 -17.67 34.29
CA ASP A 528 -21.43 -16.25 34.11
C ASP A 528 -20.28 -16.06 33.11
N LYS A 529 -19.34 -17.01 33.04
CA LYS A 529 -18.28 -17.03 32.04
C LYS A 529 -18.82 -17.25 30.63
N ALA A 530 -19.81 -18.13 30.49
CA ALA A 530 -20.48 -18.41 29.21
C ALA A 530 -21.34 -17.22 28.74
N THR A 531 -22.05 -16.54 29.64
CA THR A 531 -22.82 -15.34 29.28
C THR A 531 -21.92 -14.16 28.95
N LEU A 532 -20.80 -13.97 29.67
CA LEU A 532 -19.82 -12.94 29.36
C LEU A 532 -19.07 -13.21 28.05
N SER A 533 -18.76 -14.48 27.73
CA SER A 533 -18.15 -14.82 26.45
C SER A 533 -19.12 -14.61 25.30
N LEU A 534 -20.37 -15.03 25.45
CA LEU A 534 -21.43 -14.80 24.46
C LEU A 534 -21.71 -13.30 24.27
N GLY A 535 -21.80 -12.54 25.35
CA GLY A 535 -21.96 -11.08 25.32
C GLY A 535 -20.79 -10.39 24.64
N ARG A 536 -19.54 -10.83 24.91
CA ARG A 536 -18.36 -10.25 24.27
C ARG A 536 -18.32 -10.55 22.77
N VAL A 537 -18.74 -11.73 22.33
CA VAL A 537 -18.84 -12.10 20.89
C VAL A 537 -19.90 -11.26 20.17
N ILE A 538 -21.04 -11.02 20.81
CA ILE A 538 -22.11 -10.18 20.23
C ILE A 538 -21.69 -8.71 20.17
N LEU A 539 -20.99 -8.20 21.20
CA LEU A 539 -20.56 -6.80 21.26
C LEU A 539 -19.31 -6.51 20.41
N SER A 540 -18.41 -7.48 20.23
CA SER A 540 -17.14 -7.28 19.52
C SER A 540 -17.33 -7.17 18.00
N ASN A 541 -18.34 -7.82 17.44
CA ASN A 541 -18.55 -7.86 16.00
C ASN A 541 -19.76 -7.01 15.58
N LYS A 542 -19.54 -6.05 14.67
CA LYS A 542 -20.58 -5.15 14.13
C LYS A 542 -21.74 -5.95 13.53
N THR A 543 -21.46 -7.03 12.81
CA THR A 543 -22.48 -7.88 12.17
C THR A 543 -23.30 -8.67 13.19
N ALA A 544 -22.65 -9.21 14.23
CA ALA A 544 -23.33 -9.94 15.30
C ALA A 544 -24.30 -9.04 16.09
N ARG A 545 -23.91 -7.78 16.30
CA ARG A 545 -24.76 -6.77 16.93
C ARG A 545 -26.02 -6.47 16.11
N THR A 546 -25.87 -6.35 14.78
CA THR A 546 -27.00 -6.14 13.88
C THR A 546 -27.95 -7.34 13.88
N ILE A 547 -27.43 -8.56 13.83
CA ILE A 547 -28.24 -9.79 13.89
C ILE A 547 -29.01 -9.89 15.22
N ALA A 548 -28.33 -9.64 16.35
CA ALA A 548 -28.97 -9.68 17.66
C ALA A 548 -30.09 -8.64 17.79
N PHE A 549 -29.92 -7.44 17.24
CA PHE A 549 -30.95 -6.41 17.21
C PHE A 549 -32.18 -6.82 16.38
N PHE A 550 -31.98 -7.39 15.19
CA PHE A 550 -33.11 -7.87 14.39
C PHE A 550 -33.79 -9.09 15.02
N TYR A 551 -33.03 -9.97 15.66
CA TYR A 551 -33.57 -11.12 16.37
C TYR A 551 -34.46 -10.68 17.54
N THR A 552 -34.02 -9.73 18.38
CA THR A 552 -34.85 -9.21 19.47
C THR A 552 -36.09 -8.49 18.94
N LEU A 553 -35.97 -7.69 17.87
CA LEU A 553 -37.10 -7.03 17.23
C LEU A 553 -38.13 -8.04 16.73
N MET A 554 -37.69 -9.09 16.03
CA MET A 554 -38.58 -10.12 15.49
C MET A 554 -39.29 -10.89 16.60
N LEU A 555 -38.58 -11.19 17.69
CA LEU A 555 -39.15 -11.84 18.87
C LEU A 555 -40.22 -10.96 19.54
N HIS A 556 -40.00 -9.65 19.64
CA HIS A 556 -41.00 -8.72 20.16
C HIS A 556 -42.22 -8.64 19.23
N CYS A 557 -42.03 -8.60 17.91
CA CYS A 557 -43.15 -8.66 16.95
C CYS A 557 -43.96 -9.96 17.10
N LEU A 558 -43.29 -11.09 17.30
CA LEU A 558 -43.96 -12.38 17.49
C LEU A 558 -44.77 -12.39 18.79
N ILE A 559 -44.21 -11.90 19.90
CA ILE A 559 -44.94 -11.77 21.16
C ILE A 559 -46.16 -10.85 20.99
N PHE A 560 -46.00 -9.71 20.31
CA PHE A 560 -47.11 -8.81 20.02
C PHE A 560 -48.21 -9.47 19.18
N LEU A 561 -47.85 -10.26 18.16
CA LEU A 561 -48.82 -11.00 17.35
C LEU A 561 -49.58 -12.05 18.16
N VAL A 562 -48.89 -12.77 19.05
CA VAL A 562 -49.52 -13.76 19.94
C VAL A 562 -50.49 -13.07 20.91
N LEU A 563 -50.05 -11.98 21.54
CA LEU A 563 -50.91 -11.19 22.44
C LEU A 563 -52.09 -10.57 21.70
N TYR A 564 -51.88 -10.05 20.49
CA TYR A 564 -52.94 -9.52 19.64
C TYR A 564 -53.96 -10.59 19.28
N LYS A 565 -53.51 -11.78 18.88
CA LYS A 565 -54.41 -12.91 18.57
C LYS A 565 -55.20 -13.34 19.81
N ALA A 566 -54.56 -13.41 20.97
CA ALA A 566 -55.22 -13.76 22.23
C ALA A 566 -56.29 -12.71 22.59
N ALA A 567 -55.95 -11.42 22.54
CA ALA A 567 -56.87 -10.33 22.82
C ALA A 567 -58.04 -10.27 21.82
N TRP A 568 -57.77 -10.51 20.53
CA TRP A 568 -58.80 -10.54 19.49
C TRP A 568 -59.76 -11.73 19.65
N SER A 569 -59.23 -12.91 19.96
CA SER A 569 -60.03 -14.09 20.29
C SER A 569 -60.93 -13.85 21.51
N GLU A 570 -60.40 -13.20 22.54
CA GLU A 570 -61.15 -12.87 23.75
C GLU A 570 -62.22 -11.78 23.49
N SER A 571 -61.94 -10.81 22.61
CA SER A 571 -62.93 -9.82 22.17
C SER A 571 -64.10 -10.48 21.45
N ILE A 572 -63.83 -11.36 20.49
CA ILE A 572 -64.88 -12.08 19.74
C ILE A 572 -65.74 -12.95 20.68
N GLY A 573 -65.11 -13.59 21.66
CA GLY A 573 -65.84 -14.34 22.69
C GLY A 573 -66.80 -13.46 23.48
N ARG A 574 -66.37 -12.26 23.88
CA ARG A 574 -67.21 -11.27 24.56
C ARG A 574 -68.33 -10.74 23.67
N ASP A 575 -68.05 -10.43 22.41
CA ASP A 575 -69.05 -9.95 21.45
C ASP A 575 -70.11 -11.02 21.14
N CYS A 576 -69.72 -12.28 21.02
CA CYS A 576 -70.65 -13.40 20.85
C CYS A 576 -71.52 -13.60 22.09
N ALA A 577 -70.94 -13.52 23.30
CA ALA A 577 -71.70 -13.59 24.55
C ALA A 577 -72.71 -12.43 24.68
N ALA A 578 -72.29 -11.20 24.34
CA ALA A 578 -73.16 -10.03 24.32
C ALA A 578 -74.29 -10.17 23.29
N PHE A 579 -73.99 -10.71 22.10
CA PHE A 579 -74.99 -10.98 21.07
C PHE A 579 -76.00 -12.05 21.50
N CYS A 580 -75.53 -13.15 22.11
CA CYS A 580 -76.39 -14.18 22.68
C CYS A 580 -77.29 -13.63 23.80
N ALA A 581 -76.73 -12.81 24.70
CA ALA A 581 -77.50 -12.16 25.76
C ALA A 581 -78.56 -11.20 25.20
N LYS A 582 -78.21 -10.41 24.18
CA LYS A 582 -79.16 -9.53 23.48
C LYS A 582 -80.27 -10.32 22.80
N LYS A 583 -79.93 -11.38 22.06
CA LYS A 583 -80.92 -12.23 21.39
C LYS A 583 -81.85 -12.96 22.36
N TYR A 584 -81.33 -13.37 23.52
CA TYR A 584 -82.14 -13.93 24.61
C TYR A 584 -83.08 -12.86 25.20
N SER A 585 -82.59 -11.64 25.43
CA SER A 585 -83.41 -10.51 25.87
C SER A 585 -84.52 -10.19 24.88
N ASP A 586 -84.20 -10.12 23.58
CA ASP A 586 -85.16 -9.84 22.51
C ASP A 586 -86.21 -10.96 22.41
N HIS A 587 -85.81 -12.24 22.55
CA HIS A 587 -86.75 -13.36 22.60
C HIS A 587 -87.65 -13.32 23.85
N LEU A 588 -87.10 -12.95 25.01
CA LEU A 588 -87.88 -12.81 26.25
C LEU A 588 -88.93 -11.70 26.09
N HIS A 589 -88.55 -10.55 25.52
CA HIS A 589 -89.48 -9.46 25.19
C HIS A 589 -90.56 -9.92 24.20
N GLN A 590 -90.17 -10.64 23.14
CA GLN A 590 -91.11 -11.01 22.07
C GLN A 590 -92.10 -12.13 22.45
N PHE A 591 -91.71 -13.05 23.33
CA PHE A 591 -92.51 -14.23 23.66
C PHE A 591 -93.07 -14.25 25.08
N HIS A 592 -92.57 -13.41 25.99
CA HIS A 592 -92.95 -13.43 27.41
C HIS A 592 -93.40 -12.08 27.98
N GLU A 593 -93.40 -10.98 27.20
CA GLU A 593 -93.84 -9.67 27.70
C GLU A 593 -95.33 -9.36 27.46
N ASP A 594 -95.99 -10.09 26.55
CA ASP A 594 -97.45 -10.08 26.48
C ASP A 594 -98.02 -11.08 27.50
N GLY A 595 -98.26 -10.59 28.70
CA GLY A 595 -98.99 -11.30 29.74
C GLY A 595 -100.33 -11.83 29.21
N GLY A 596 -100.49 -13.16 29.25
CA GLY A 596 -101.76 -13.78 28.90
C GLY A 596 -101.80 -15.29 29.11
N MET A 597 -101.95 -15.74 30.37
CA MET A 597 -102.33 -17.10 30.82
C MET A 597 -101.29 -18.19 30.51
N TRP A 598 -100.83 -19.03 31.43
CA TRP A 598 -101.52 -19.99 32.31
C TRP A 598 -100.59 -20.27 33.51
N GLN A 599 -101.10 -20.25 34.75
CA GLN A 599 -101.36 -21.42 35.61
C GLN A 599 -100.21 -22.43 35.70
#